data_AF-A0A392Q3T0-F1
#
_entry.id   AF-A0A392Q3T0-F1
#
_cell.length_a   1.000
_cell.length_b   1.000
_cell.length_c   1.000
_cell.angle_alpha   90.00
_cell.angle_beta   90.00
_cell.angle_gamma   90.00
#
_symmetry.space_group_name_H-M   'P 1'
#
loop_
_entity.id
_entity.type
_entity.pdbx_description
1 polymer ?
#
loop_
_entity_poly.entity_id
_entity_poly.type
_entity_poly.pdbx_seq_one_letter_code
_entity_poly.pdbx_strand_id
1 'polypeptide(L)'
;DVLIFGSNIFVVNAVKSLLCNNFDMKDLGEASVILGFKITRSDKGISFDQSHYVEKILKKSGYFECKPAGTLYDASVKLFKNTGESVTQTEYASIIGSLRYVTDCTRPDIAYVVGLLCRITSRPNNEH
;
A
#
# COMPACT_ATOMS: atom_id res chain seq x y z
N ASP A 1 -0.97 -13.80 -0.45
CA ASP A 1 0.42 -14.14 -0.09
C ASP A 1 0.51 -14.51 1.38
N VAL A 2 1.38 -15.46 1.72
CA VAL A 2 1.65 -15.86 3.09
C VAL A 2 3.16 -15.86 3.30
N LEU A 3 3.62 -15.22 4.36
CA LEU A 3 5.02 -15.25 4.77
C LEU A 3 5.17 -16.21 5.95
N ILE A 4 6.03 -17.21 5.79
CA ILE A 4 6.36 -18.18 6.84
C ILE A 4 7.81 -17.95 7.25
N PHE A 5 8.04 -17.71 8.53
CA PHE A 5 9.37 -17.52 9.10
C PHE A 5 9.53 -18.38 10.36
N GLY A 6 10.76 -18.81 10.62
CA GLY A 6 11.07 -19.63 11.77
C GLY A 6 12.58 -19.85 11.89
N SER A 7 13.04 -20.18 13.09
CA SER A 7 14.45 -20.45 13.38
C SER A 7 14.92 -21.84 12.91
N ASN A 8 13.98 -22.73 12.56
CA ASN A 8 14.26 -24.09 12.11
C ASN A 8 13.65 -24.33 10.72
N ILE A 9 14.50 -24.56 9.72
CA ILE A 9 14.08 -24.75 8.33
C ILE A 9 13.24 -26.02 8.13
N PHE A 10 13.46 -27.07 8.92
CA PHE A 10 12.67 -28.30 8.84
C PHE A 10 11.22 -28.05 9.28
N VAL A 11 11.02 -27.24 10.33
CA VAL A 11 9.68 -26.84 10.78
C VAL A 11 9.00 -25.95 9.74
N VAL A 12 9.72 -24.98 9.17
CA VAL A 12 9.20 -24.12 8.09
C VAL A 12 8.76 -24.95 6.90
N ASN A 13 9.57 -25.93 6.48
CA ASN A 13 9.24 -26.82 5.38
C ASN A 13 8.06 -27.73 5.69
N ALA A 14 7.97 -28.27 6.92
CA ALA A 14 6.82 -29.07 7.34
C ALA A 14 5.51 -28.26 7.29
N VAL A 15 5.53 -27.00 7.75
CA VAL A 15 4.37 -26.09 7.68
C VAL A 15 4.02 -25.76 6.22
N LYS A 16 5.02 -25.49 5.37
CA LYS A 16 4.81 -25.29 3.93
C LYS A 16 4.11 -26.51 3.31
N SER A 17 4.62 -27.72 3.54
CA SER A 17 4.03 -28.95 3.01
C SER A 17 2.61 -29.18 3.51
N LEU A 18 2.34 -28.92 4.78
CA LEU A 18 0.99 -29.04 5.34
C LEU A 18 0.03 -28.08 4.63
N LEU A 19 0.40 -26.81 4.48
CA LEU A 19 -0.45 -25.83 3.82
C LEU A 19 -0.65 -26.16 2.33
N CYS A 20 0.41 -26.57 1.61
CA CYS A 20 0.32 -26.98 0.20
C CYS A 20 -0.59 -28.20 0.00
N ASN A 21 -0.73 -29.07 1.00
CA ASN A 21 -1.61 -30.23 0.90
C ASN A 21 -3.08 -29.89 1.17
N ASN A 22 -3.36 -28.78 1.85
CA ASN A 22 -4.71 -28.36 2.21
C ASN A 22 -5.26 -27.23 1.31
N PHE A 23 -4.37 -26.47 0.68
CA PHE A 23 -4.69 -25.30 -0.13
C PHE A 23 -3.93 -25.34 -1.45
N ASP A 24 -4.55 -24.84 -2.52
CA ASP A 24 -3.86 -24.59 -3.77
C ASP A 24 -2.90 -23.41 -3.60
N MET A 25 -1.62 -23.72 -3.39
CA MET A 25 -0.58 -22.73 -3.16
C MET A 25 0.74 -23.17 -3.79
N LYS A 26 1.53 -22.17 -4.17
CA LYS A 26 2.85 -22.36 -4.77
C LYS A 26 3.91 -21.80 -3.82
N ASP A 27 4.94 -22.61 -3.54
CA ASP A 27 6.12 -22.09 -2.87
C ASP A 27 6.92 -21.21 -3.84
N LEU A 28 7.15 -19.96 -3.44
CA LEU A 28 7.93 -18.99 -4.20
C LEU A 28 9.40 -18.95 -3.74
N GLY A 29 9.79 -19.81 -2.80
CA GLY A 29 11.15 -19.93 -2.28
C GLY A 29 11.42 -18.93 -1.17
N GLU A 30 12.64 -18.38 -1.16
CA GLU A 30 13.02 -17.35 -0.19
C GLU A 30 12.24 -16.05 -0.46
N ALA A 31 11.59 -15.52 0.58
CA ALA A 31 10.73 -14.35 0.42
C ALA A 31 11.54 -13.12 -0.02
N SER A 32 11.25 -12.64 -1.22
CA SER A 32 11.80 -11.41 -1.81
C SER A 32 10.76 -10.31 -1.95
N VAL A 33 9.48 -10.67 -2.06
CA VAL A 33 8.34 -9.74 -2.09
C VAL A 33 7.19 -10.30 -1.24
N ILE A 34 6.58 -9.46 -0.41
CA ILE A 34 5.38 -9.81 0.35
C ILE A 34 4.45 -8.60 0.43
N LEU A 35 3.19 -8.75 0.02
CA LEU A 35 2.17 -7.68 0.11
C LEU A 35 2.62 -6.31 -0.49
N GLY A 36 3.47 -6.33 -1.51
CA GLY A 36 4.01 -5.11 -2.12
C GLY A 36 5.26 -4.52 -1.44
N PHE A 37 5.77 -5.16 -0.39
CA PHE A 37 7.11 -4.89 0.14
C PHE A 37 8.16 -5.73 -0.57
N LYS A 38 9.24 -5.10 -1.00
CA LYS A 38 10.49 -5.76 -1.34
C LYS A 38 11.27 -6.03 -0.06
N ILE A 39 11.67 -7.28 0.14
CA ILE A 39 12.51 -7.71 1.25
C ILE A 39 13.94 -7.77 0.76
N THR A 40 14.84 -7.05 1.42
CA THR A 40 16.27 -7.12 1.17
C THR A 40 16.97 -7.60 2.43
N ARG A 41 17.85 -8.61 2.29
CA ARG A 41 18.66 -9.14 3.39
C ARG A 41 20.11 -8.73 3.14
N SER A 42 20.77 -8.25 4.20
CA SER A 42 22.16 -7.85 4.20
C SER A 42 22.82 -8.28 5.51
N ASP A 43 24.14 -8.15 5.61
CA ASP A 43 24.88 -8.41 6.85
C ASP A 43 24.42 -7.53 8.02
N LYS A 44 23.74 -6.42 7.73
CA LYS A 44 23.17 -5.49 8.73
C LYS A 44 21.75 -5.89 9.17
N GLY A 45 21.16 -6.91 8.57
CA GLY A 45 19.79 -7.36 8.85
C GLY A 45 18.86 -7.29 7.64
N ILE A 46 17.56 -7.30 7.93
CA ILE A 46 16.47 -7.35 6.94
C ILE A 46 15.83 -5.97 6.83
N SER A 47 15.72 -5.44 5.61
CA SER A 47 15.02 -4.20 5.32
C SER A 47 13.82 -4.43 4.39
N PHE A 48 12.78 -3.64 4.60
CA PHE A 48 11.58 -3.63 3.76
C PHE A 48 11.52 -2.33 2.97
N ASP A 49 11.21 -2.42 1.68
CA ASP A 49 11.03 -1.28 0.78
C ASP A 49 9.65 -1.35 0.10
N GLN A 50 8.90 -0.27 0.12
CA GLN A 50 7.56 -0.18 -0.49
C GLN A 50 7.55 0.70 -1.76
N SER A 51 8.72 1.19 -2.19
CA SER A 51 8.83 2.15 -3.31
C SER A 51 8.17 1.64 -4.59
N HIS A 52 8.35 0.36 -4.92
CA HIS A 52 7.71 -0.26 -6.09
C HIS A 52 6.17 -0.24 -6.02
N TYR A 53 5.59 -0.44 -4.83
CA TYR A 53 4.15 -0.37 -4.65
C TYR A 53 3.64 1.07 -4.79
N VAL A 54 4.37 2.05 -4.25
CA VAL A 54 4.06 3.48 -4.44
C VAL A 54 4.09 3.86 -5.91
N GLU A 55 5.13 3.47 -6.66
CA GLU A 55 5.20 3.71 -8.10
C GLU A 55 4.02 3.09 -8.85
N LYS A 56 3.64 1.86 -8.49
CA LYS A 56 2.49 1.17 -9.10
C LYS A 56 1.19 1.93 -8.88
N ILE A 57 0.96 2.47 -7.67
CA ILE A 57 -0.21 3.30 -7.38
C ILE A 57 -0.18 4.56 -8.23
N LEU A 58 0.94 5.28 -8.24
CA LEU A 58 1.06 6.53 -9.00
C LEU A 58 0.83 6.32 -10.50
N LYS A 59 1.37 5.25 -11.08
CA LYS A 59 1.12 4.88 -12.48
C LYS A 59 -0.35 4.54 -12.73
N LYS A 60 -0.97 3.73 -11.86
CA LYS A 60 -2.38 3.35 -11.98
C LYS A 60 -3.31 4.55 -11.91
N SER A 61 -2.98 5.53 -11.08
CA SER A 61 -3.77 6.75 -10.88
C SER A 61 -3.42 7.89 -11.85
N GLY A 62 -2.44 7.71 -12.75
CA GLY A 62 -2.02 8.75 -13.70
C GLY A 62 -1.14 9.87 -13.13
N TYR A 63 -0.59 9.69 -11.92
CA TYR A 63 0.22 10.69 -11.19
C TYR A 63 1.70 10.34 -11.11
N PHE A 64 2.22 9.44 -11.96
CA PHE A 64 3.63 9.04 -11.93
C PHE A 64 4.61 10.17 -12.27
N GLU A 65 4.22 11.07 -13.18
CA GLU A 65 5.02 12.22 -13.60
C GLU A 65 4.78 13.48 -12.73
N CYS A 66 4.02 13.35 -11.63
CA CYS A 66 3.77 14.48 -10.74
C CYS A 66 5.06 14.94 -10.04
N LYS A 67 5.21 16.26 -9.95
CA LYS A 67 6.32 16.87 -9.21
C LYS A 67 6.21 16.52 -7.73
N PRO A 68 7.30 16.11 -7.06
CA PRO A 68 7.32 15.94 -5.62
C PRO A 68 6.95 17.26 -4.92
N ALA A 69 6.01 17.18 -3.97
CA ALA A 69 5.69 18.31 -3.12
C ALA A 69 6.65 18.33 -1.91
N GLY A 70 7.23 19.50 -1.62
CA GLY A 70 8.08 19.68 -0.43
C GLY A 70 7.28 19.66 0.89
N THR A 71 5.99 19.93 0.81
CA THR A 71 5.03 19.87 1.91
C THR A 71 3.91 18.91 1.58
N LEU A 72 3.59 18.01 2.51
CA LEU A 72 2.63 16.91 2.30
C LEU A 72 1.19 17.40 2.19
N TYR A 73 0.89 18.57 2.75
CA TYR A 73 -0.41 19.21 2.70
C TYR A 73 -0.26 20.72 2.91
N ASP A 74 -1.03 21.51 2.16
CA ASP A 74 -1.18 22.93 2.44
C ASP A 74 -2.39 23.12 3.38
N ALA A 75 -2.12 23.56 4.62
CA ALA A 75 -3.15 23.76 5.64
C ALA A 75 -4.16 24.87 5.29
N SER A 76 -3.85 25.72 4.30
CA SER A 76 -4.79 26.72 3.78
C SER A 76 -5.89 26.09 2.91
N VAL A 77 -5.64 24.92 2.33
CA VAL A 77 -6.62 24.15 1.57
C VAL A 77 -7.65 23.57 2.55
N LYS A 78 -8.92 23.91 2.34
CA LYS A 78 -10.04 23.32 3.10
C LYS A 78 -10.84 22.42 2.17
N LEU A 79 -10.87 21.13 2.48
CA LEU A 79 -11.74 20.19 1.76
C LEU A 79 -13.16 20.28 2.33
N PHE A 80 -14.11 20.67 1.48
CA PHE A 80 -15.53 20.75 1.81
C PHE A 80 -16.30 19.54 1.27
N LYS A 81 -17.48 19.27 1.84
CA LYS A 81 -18.39 18.27 1.27
C LYS A 81 -18.81 18.69 -0.13
N ASN A 82 -18.73 17.76 -1.09
CA ASN A 82 -19.11 18.04 -2.47
C ASN A 82 -20.61 18.31 -2.62
N THR A 83 -20.97 19.48 -3.14
CA THR A 83 -22.34 19.85 -3.54
C THR A 83 -22.55 19.82 -5.06
N GLY A 84 -21.51 19.65 -5.86
CA GLY A 84 -21.53 19.67 -7.34
C GLY A 84 -21.56 18.28 -8.00
N GLU A 85 -20.96 18.15 -9.19
CA GLU A 85 -20.82 16.84 -9.83
C GLU A 85 -19.83 15.94 -9.09
N SER A 86 -20.10 14.63 -9.09
CA SER A 86 -19.25 13.64 -8.43
C SER A 86 -18.35 12.97 -9.44
N VAL A 87 -17.10 12.71 -9.06
CA VAL A 87 -16.24 11.78 -9.79
C VAL A 87 -16.61 10.34 -9.43
N THR A 88 -16.02 9.38 -10.15
CA THR A 88 -16.23 7.95 -9.94
C THR A 88 -15.84 7.53 -8.53
N GLN A 89 -16.84 7.21 -7.71
CA GLN A 89 -16.65 6.81 -6.32
C GLN A 89 -15.72 5.59 -6.16
N THR A 90 -15.84 4.60 -7.04
CA THR A 90 -15.07 3.36 -6.98
C THR A 90 -13.59 3.58 -7.25
N GLU A 91 -13.26 4.45 -8.22
CA GLU A 91 -11.87 4.82 -8.51
C GLU A 91 -11.27 5.60 -7.33
N TYR A 92 -11.98 6.61 -6.83
CA TYR A 92 -11.58 7.36 -5.65
C TYR A 92 -11.31 6.43 -4.45
N ALA A 93 -12.27 5.57 -4.10
CA ALA A 93 -12.11 4.61 -3.00
C ALA A 93 -10.93 3.65 -3.21
N SER A 94 -10.67 3.22 -4.46
CA SER A 94 -9.51 2.38 -4.79
C SER A 94 -8.18 3.10 -4.54
N ILE A 95 -8.09 4.38 -4.92
CA ILE A 95 -6.90 5.20 -4.70
C ILE A 95 -6.68 5.41 -3.20
N ILE A 96 -7.71 5.84 -2.48
CA ILE A 96 -7.65 6.09 -1.03
C ILE A 96 -7.30 4.82 -0.26
N GLY A 97 -7.87 3.66 -0.62
CA GLY A 97 -7.50 2.38 0.00
C GLY A 97 -6.03 2.02 -0.24
N SER A 98 -5.52 2.30 -1.44
CA SER A 98 -4.11 2.06 -1.77
C SER A 98 -3.18 3.00 -0.99
N LEU A 99 -3.52 4.29 -0.87
CA LEU A 99 -2.75 5.27 -0.10
C LEU A 99 -2.78 4.99 1.41
N ARG A 100 -3.91 4.51 1.93
CA ARG A 100 -4.04 4.07 3.33
C ARG A 100 -3.08 2.93 3.63
N TYR A 101 -2.93 1.96 2.73
CA TYR A 101 -1.96 0.89 2.89
C TYR A 101 -0.50 1.39 2.94
N VAL A 102 -0.14 2.38 2.13
CA VAL A 102 1.20 3.00 2.21
C VAL A 102 1.39 3.73 3.54
N THR A 103 0.35 4.43 3.98
CA THR A 103 0.33 5.20 5.23
C THR A 103 0.58 4.32 6.45
N ASP A 104 -0.16 3.22 6.55
CA ASP A 104 -0.13 2.33 7.71
C ASP A 104 1.21 1.57 7.86
N CYS A 105 2.07 1.61 6.82
CA CYS A 105 3.31 0.86 6.79
C CYS A 105 4.58 1.71 6.74
N THR A 106 4.78 2.51 5.68
CA THR A 106 6.07 3.19 5.44
C THR A 106 5.98 4.71 5.35
N ARG A 107 4.79 5.27 5.12
CA ARG A 107 4.59 6.72 4.96
C ARG A 107 3.59 7.29 5.96
N PRO A 108 3.85 7.23 7.27
CA PRO A 108 2.95 7.81 8.28
C PRO A 108 2.79 9.33 8.10
N ASP A 109 3.73 9.97 7.40
CA ASP A 109 3.75 11.40 7.13
C ASP A 109 2.55 11.88 6.28
N ILE A 110 1.97 11.03 5.41
CA ILE A 110 0.76 11.37 4.64
C ILE A 110 -0.56 11.03 5.36
N ALA A 111 -0.50 10.48 6.58
CA ALA A 111 -1.67 9.94 7.27
C ALA A 111 -2.80 10.94 7.46
N TYR A 112 -2.43 12.19 7.75
CA TYR A 112 -3.40 13.27 7.94
C TYR A 112 -4.25 13.50 6.68
N VAL A 113 -3.59 13.64 5.52
CA VAL A 113 -4.27 13.93 4.24
C VAL A 113 -5.13 12.76 3.81
N VAL A 114 -4.60 11.54 3.87
CA VAL A 114 -5.35 10.33 3.55
C VAL A 114 -6.56 10.17 4.47
N GLY A 115 -6.40 10.47 5.76
CA GLY A 115 -7.50 10.47 6.72
C GLY A 115 -8.59 11.49 6.41
N LEU A 116 -8.22 12.68 5.95
CA LEU A 116 -9.17 13.71 5.53
C LEU A 116 -9.95 13.26 4.28
N LEU A 117 -9.24 12.74 3.28
CA LEU A 117 -9.82 12.23 2.04
C LEU A 117 -10.75 11.03 2.25
N CYS A 118 -10.44 10.14 3.19
CA CYS A 118 -11.33 9.02 3.55
C CYS A 118 -12.74 9.48 3.96
N ARG A 119 -12.88 10.69 4.53
CA ARG A 119 -14.18 11.24 4.94
C ARG A 119 -15.09 11.58 3.76
N ILE A 120 -14.52 11.71 2.55
CA ILE A 120 -15.21 12.16 1.33
C ILE A 120 -15.40 11.00 0.34
N THR A 121 -15.51 9.78 0.83
CA THR A 121 -15.68 8.59 -0.02
C THR A 121 -17.08 8.49 -0.61
N SER A 122 -18.11 9.13 -0.05
CA SER A 122 -19.48 8.98 -0.53
C SER A 122 -19.77 9.78 -1.81
N ARG A 123 -19.11 10.93 -1.98
CA ARG A 123 -19.38 11.85 -3.10
C ARG A 123 -18.15 12.71 -3.43
N PRO A 124 -17.05 12.12 -3.91
CA PRO A 124 -15.82 12.86 -4.23
C PRO A 124 -16.02 13.78 -5.44
N ASN A 125 -15.24 14.86 -5.55
CA ASN A 125 -15.11 15.68 -6.76
C ASN A 125 -13.63 15.80 -7.17
N ASN A 126 -13.34 16.55 -8.24
CA ASN A 126 -11.97 16.75 -8.73
C ASN A 126 -11.08 17.59 -7.79
N GLU A 127 -11.64 18.28 -6.79
CA GLU A 127 -10.86 19.02 -5.80
C GLU A 127 -10.40 18.12 -4.63
N HIS A 128 -10.95 16.90 -4.53
CA HIS A 128 -10.63 15.88 -3.53
C HIS A 128 -9.62 14.89 -4.09
#